data_AF-A0A5C1AL69-F1
#
_entry.id   AF-A0A5C1AL69-F1
#
_cell.length_a   1.000
_cell.length_b   1.000
_cell.length_c   1.000
_cell.angle_alpha   90.00
_cell.angle_beta   90.00
_cell.angle_gamma   90.00
#
_symmetry.space_group_name_H-M   'P 1'
#
loop_
_entity.id
_entity.type
_entity.pdbx_description
1 polymer ?
#
loop_
_entity_poly.entity_id
_entity_poly.type
_entity_poly.pdbx_seq_one_letter_code
_entity_poly.pdbx_strand_id
1 'polypeptide(L)'
;MTTGTQGDIVTRLKALLPNGWFRDSTPILDGVLNGIGWALSSVYGLASYARLQTRISTATDGFLDMISFDFFGSGLPRKTQEMDSPFRSRILAALFPEKATRHGLIRALEILTGRTPWVFEPARPADTGAYGTNTMGYGVAGAYGSLQLPFQAFVVAYRPTGQGIPFIAGYGDPHGAYGTASQIEYANPSLVLGAVTDADIYAAIDGVKPVGTIIWTRVSS
;
A
#
# COMPACT_ATOMS: atom_id res chain seq x y z
N MET A 1 10.59 -33.60 13.86
CA MET A 1 9.49 -33.34 14.81
C MET A 1 9.19 -31.85 14.76
N THR A 2 7.94 -31.45 14.50
CA THR A 2 7.57 -30.02 14.39
C THR A 2 7.66 -29.35 15.76
N THR A 3 8.50 -28.32 15.89
CA THR A 3 8.77 -27.63 17.15
C THR A 3 7.50 -27.02 17.73
N GLY A 4 7.29 -27.18 19.03
CA GLY A 4 6.16 -26.59 19.76
C GLY A 4 4.85 -27.36 19.66
N THR A 5 4.84 -28.51 18.98
CA THR A 5 3.72 -29.46 19.05
C THR A 5 3.68 -30.15 20.40
N GLN A 6 2.51 -30.66 20.80
CA GLN A 6 2.36 -31.42 22.04
C GLN A 6 3.37 -32.59 22.14
N GLY A 7 3.59 -33.33 21.05
CA GLY A 7 4.56 -34.43 21.02
C GLY A 7 6.01 -33.98 21.20
N ASP A 8 6.41 -32.85 20.61
CA ASP A 8 7.74 -32.24 20.84
C ASP A 8 7.92 -31.84 22.30
N ILE A 9 6.92 -31.18 22.89
CA ILE A 9 6.98 -30.74 24.27
C ILE A 9 7.00 -31.93 25.24
N VAL A 10 6.17 -32.96 25.02
CA VAL A 10 6.19 -34.18 25.85
C VAL A 10 7.56 -34.86 25.78
N THR A 11 8.17 -34.93 24.58
CA THR A 11 9.51 -35.50 24.41
C THR A 11 10.56 -34.71 25.20
N ARG A 12 10.51 -33.37 25.16
CA ARG A 12 11.39 -32.49 25.94
C ARG A 12 11.17 -32.62 27.44
N LEU A 13 9.92 -32.70 27.89
CA LEU A 13 9.60 -32.90 29.30
C LEU A 13 10.12 -34.25 29.81
N LYS A 14 9.95 -35.33 29.04
CA LYS A 14 10.51 -36.65 29.37
C LYS A 14 12.03 -36.62 29.46
N ALA A 15 12.70 -35.89 28.56
CA ALA A 15 14.16 -35.73 28.58
C ALA A 15 14.69 -34.97 29.82
N LEU A 16 13.84 -34.20 30.52
CA LEU A 16 14.19 -33.52 31.76
C LEU A 16 14.00 -34.40 33.01
N LEU A 17 13.35 -35.55 32.89
CA LEU A 17 13.15 -36.47 34.01
C LEU A 17 14.42 -37.27 34.30
N PRO A 18 14.71 -37.61 35.57
CA PRO A 18 15.86 -38.42 35.92
C PRO A 18 15.81 -39.81 35.28
N ASN A 19 16.94 -40.26 34.72
CA ASN A 19 17.08 -41.60 34.17
C ASN A 19 16.87 -42.66 35.28
N GLY A 20 16.08 -43.70 34.98
CA GLY A 20 15.89 -44.87 35.85
C GLY A 20 14.81 -44.73 36.94
N TRP A 21 14.16 -43.57 37.08
CA TRP A 21 13.07 -43.39 38.06
C TRP A 21 11.74 -43.99 37.63
N PHE A 22 11.55 -44.15 36.32
CA PHE A 22 10.32 -44.64 35.73
C PHE A 22 10.59 -45.88 34.90
N ARG A 23 9.63 -46.81 34.87
CA ARG A 23 9.68 -48.03 34.06
C ARG A 23 9.49 -47.69 32.57
N ASP A 24 9.72 -48.65 31.69
CA ASP A 24 9.58 -48.46 30.24
C ASP A 24 8.15 -48.13 29.79
N SER A 25 7.13 -48.51 30.57
CA SER A 25 5.71 -48.21 30.32
C SER A 25 5.09 -47.42 31.47
N THR A 26 4.71 -46.17 31.20
CA THR A 26 4.28 -45.19 32.21
C THR A 26 2.97 -44.48 31.83
N PRO A 27 1.84 -45.19 31.69
CA PRO A 27 0.60 -44.63 31.13
C PRO A 27 0.04 -43.42 31.91
N ILE A 28 0.16 -43.41 33.25
CA ILE A 28 -0.31 -42.29 34.08
C ILE A 28 0.60 -41.06 33.90
N LEU A 29 1.92 -41.25 33.98
CA LEU A 29 2.89 -40.17 33.74
C LEU A 29 2.69 -39.59 32.34
N ASP A 30 2.53 -40.45 31.34
CA ASP A 30 2.31 -40.05 29.96
C ASP A 30 1.02 -39.24 29.82
N GLY A 31 -0.07 -39.63 30.49
CA GLY A 31 -1.30 -38.84 30.55
C GLY A 31 -1.10 -37.45 31.15
N VAL A 32 -0.40 -37.36 32.29
CA VAL A 32 -0.10 -36.07 32.96
C VAL A 32 0.78 -35.19 32.08
N LEU A 33 1.86 -35.74 31.51
CA LEU A 33 2.76 -35.02 30.62
C LEU A 33 2.06 -34.57 29.34
N ASN A 34 1.12 -35.35 28.82
CA ASN A 34 0.30 -34.95 27.68
C ASN A 34 -0.59 -33.74 27.99
N GLY A 35 -1.23 -33.72 29.17
CA GLY A 35 -2.02 -32.55 29.59
C GLY A 35 -1.18 -31.28 29.73
N ILE A 36 0.00 -31.39 30.36
CA ILE A 36 0.96 -30.28 30.46
C ILE A 36 1.48 -29.86 29.08
N GLY A 37 1.82 -30.84 28.24
CA GLY A 37 2.30 -30.62 26.88
C GLY A 37 1.29 -29.91 25.99
N TRP A 38 -0.01 -30.22 26.14
CA TRP A 38 -1.09 -29.52 25.44
C TRP A 38 -1.17 -28.04 25.84
N ALA A 39 -1.11 -27.75 27.15
CA ALA A 39 -1.16 -26.38 27.65
C ALA A 39 0.06 -25.56 27.17
N LEU A 40 1.27 -26.12 27.29
CA LEU A 40 2.50 -25.48 26.83
C LEU A 40 2.53 -25.32 25.29
N SER A 41 1.97 -26.26 24.54
CA SER A 41 1.85 -26.16 23.08
C SER A 41 0.95 -25.00 22.68
N SER A 42 -0.16 -24.81 23.39
CA SER A 42 -1.06 -23.66 23.22
C SER A 42 -0.33 -22.34 23.49
N VAL A 43 0.40 -22.23 24.60
CA VAL A 43 1.20 -21.03 24.93
C VAL A 43 2.27 -20.74 23.88
N TYR A 44 2.97 -21.78 23.42
CA TYR A 44 3.95 -21.64 22.33
C TYR A 44 3.28 -21.17 21.04
N GLY A 45 2.10 -21.69 20.70
CA GLY A 45 1.27 -21.24 19.59
C GLY A 45 1.00 -19.73 19.66
N LEU A 46 0.53 -19.25 20.81
CA LEU A 46 0.31 -17.81 21.04
C LEU A 46 1.60 -16.98 20.90
N ALA A 47 2.70 -17.42 21.50
CA ALA A 47 3.98 -16.71 21.43
C ALA A 47 4.54 -16.65 20.00
N SER A 48 4.41 -17.75 19.25
CA SER A 48 4.85 -17.83 17.86
C SER A 48 3.99 -16.95 16.94
N TYR A 49 2.67 -16.92 17.15
CA TYR A 49 1.78 -15.99 16.47
C TYR A 49 2.14 -14.54 16.78
N ALA A 50 2.28 -14.17 18.06
CA ALA A 50 2.65 -12.82 18.47
C ALA A 50 3.98 -12.37 17.84
N ARG A 51 4.96 -13.27 17.74
CA ARG A 51 6.24 -13.00 17.07
C ARG A 51 6.04 -12.61 15.60
N LEU A 52 5.15 -13.27 14.86
CA LEU A 52 4.87 -12.94 13.46
C LEU A 52 4.29 -11.52 13.32
N GLN A 53 3.55 -11.04 14.33
CA GLN A 53 2.96 -9.70 14.30
C GLN A 53 3.98 -8.57 14.53
N THR A 54 5.21 -8.89 14.95
CA THR A 54 6.26 -7.88 15.23
C THR A 54 7.01 -7.36 13.98
N ARG A 55 6.65 -7.82 12.78
CA ARG A 55 7.32 -7.45 11.52
C ARG A 55 6.29 -7.21 10.43
N ILE A 56 6.44 -6.12 9.68
CA ILE A 56 5.56 -5.76 8.55
C ILE A 56 5.42 -6.92 7.56
N SER A 57 6.53 -7.64 7.30
CA SER A 57 6.57 -8.75 6.35
C SER A 57 5.66 -9.94 6.72
N THR A 58 5.36 -10.12 8.00
CA THR A 58 4.65 -11.30 8.52
C THR A 58 3.38 -10.98 9.30
N ALA A 59 3.16 -9.71 9.67
CA ALA A 59 1.96 -9.29 10.38
C ALA A 59 0.71 -9.49 9.50
N THR A 60 -0.40 -9.86 10.14
CA THR A 60 -1.70 -10.12 9.52
C THR A 60 -2.81 -9.39 10.24
N ASP A 61 -3.96 -9.26 9.57
CA ASP A 61 -5.19 -8.73 10.16
C ASP A 61 -4.98 -7.36 10.83
N GLY A 62 -5.68 -7.10 11.94
CA GLY A 62 -5.63 -5.84 12.65
C GLY A 62 -4.25 -5.42 13.16
N PHE A 63 -3.28 -6.34 13.29
CA PHE A 63 -1.90 -5.96 13.62
C PHE A 63 -1.24 -5.20 12.47
N LEU A 64 -1.53 -5.57 11.23
CA LEU A 64 -1.05 -4.85 10.06
C LEU A 64 -1.66 -3.45 9.97
N ASP A 65 -2.93 -3.30 10.38
CA ASP A 65 -3.61 -2.01 10.50
C ASP A 65 -2.97 -1.11 11.57
N MET A 66 -2.66 -1.68 12.75
CA MET A 66 -1.94 -0.95 13.80
C MET A 66 -0.56 -0.48 13.32
N ILE A 67 0.19 -1.33 12.61
CA ILE A 67 1.49 -0.93 12.07
C ILE A 67 1.33 0.22 11.05
N SER A 68 0.31 0.17 10.18
CA SER A 68 0.04 1.27 9.26
C SER A 68 -0.25 2.57 10.01
N PHE A 69 -1.03 2.48 11.09
CA PHE A 69 -1.36 3.62 11.93
C PHE A 69 -0.14 4.20 12.65
N ASP A 70 0.79 3.37 13.13
CA ASP A 70 2.01 3.84 13.78
C ASP A 70 2.90 4.66 12.84
N PHE A 71 3.00 4.27 11.56
CA PHE A 71 3.84 4.99 10.58
C PHE A 71 3.13 6.16 9.90
N PHE A 72 1.83 6.05 9.64
CA PHE A 72 1.09 6.97 8.78
C PHE A 72 -0.10 7.65 9.45
N GLY A 73 -0.43 7.29 10.70
CA GLY A 73 -1.67 7.71 11.36
C GLY A 73 -2.88 7.33 10.52
N SER A 74 -3.77 8.30 10.27
CA SER A 74 -4.93 8.15 9.39
C SER A 74 -4.61 8.30 7.89
N GLY A 75 -3.34 8.50 7.52
CA GLY A 75 -2.92 8.78 6.13
C GLY A 75 -2.84 7.56 5.21
N LEU A 76 -2.79 6.33 5.75
CA LEU A 76 -2.77 5.10 4.96
C LEU A 76 -3.69 4.01 5.53
N PRO A 77 -5.02 4.23 5.55
CA PRO A 77 -5.95 3.21 6.00
C PRO A 77 -6.02 2.04 5.02
N ARG A 78 -6.36 0.86 5.56
CA ARG A 78 -6.73 -0.31 4.76
C ARG A 78 -7.99 0.01 3.96
N LYS A 79 -8.02 -0.33 2.68
CA LYS A 79 -9.21 -0.18 1.85
C LYS A 79 -10.26 -1.22 2.24
N THR A 80 -11.53 -0.91 2.00
CA THR A 80 -12.63 -1.86 2.17
C THR A 80 -12.32 -3.16 1.42
N GLN A 81 -12.37 -4.29 2.13
CA GLN A 81 -12.07 -5.64 1.61
C GLN A 81 -10.64 -5.84 1.07
N GLU A 82 -9.68 -4.99 1.47
CA GLU A 82 -8.29 -5.18 1.08
C GLU A 82 -7.60 -6.30 1.88
N MET A 83 -7.10 -7.30 1.16
CA MET A 83 -6.33 -8.40 1.72
C MET A 83 -4.97 -7.93 2.28
N ASP A 84 -4.38 -8.70 3.19
CA ASP A 84 -3.12 -8.33 3.83
C ASP A 84 -1.95 -8.14 2.85
N SER A 85 -1.87 -8.95 1.79
CA SER A 85 -0.78 -8.89 0.82
C SER A 85 -0.72 -7.54 0.05
N PRO A 86 -1.81 -7.08 -0.61
CA PRO A 86 -1.82 -5.76 -1.24
C PRO A 86 -1.68 -4.63 -0.22
N PHE A 87 -2.28 -4.73 0.97
CA PHE A 87 -2.14 -3.69 1.99
C PHE A 87 -0.70 -3.54 2.47
N ARG A 88 -0.03 -4.66 2.78
CA ARG A 88 1.40 -4.69 3.13
C ARG A 88 2.27 -4.07 2.04
N SER A 89 1.97 -4.37 0.78
CA SER A 89 2.73 -3.84 -0.36
C SER A 89 2.62 -2.30 -0.42
N ARG A 90 1.45 -1.74 -0.12
CA ARG A 90 1.26 -0.28 0.01
C ARG A 90 2.00 0.31 1.19
N ILE A 91 1.96 -0.32 2.37
CA ILE A 91 2.71 0.11 3.56
C ILE A 91 4.20 0.20 3.23
N LEU A 92 4.78 -0.85 2.63
CA LEU A 92 6.19 -0.88 2.26
C LEU A 92 6.55 0.18 1.22
N ALA A 93 5.70 0.39 0.22
CA ALA A 93 5.90 1.43 -0.79
C ALA A 93 5.83 2.84 -0.20
N ALA A 94 4.99 3.06 0.82
CA ALA A 94 4.81 4.35 1.48
C ALA A 94 5.86 4.64 2.56
N LEU A 95 6.64 3.63 3.01
CA LEU A 95 7.62 3.79 4.09
C LEU A 95 8.84 4.60 3.66
N PHE A 96 9.30 4.38 2.42
CA PHE A 96 10.48 5.04 1.86
C PHE A 96 10.19 5.59 0.45
N PRO A 97 9.26 6.56 0.32
CA PRO A 97 8.99 7.19 -0.95
C PRO A 97 10.18 8.07 -1.34
N GLU A 98 10.50 8.09 -2.63
CA GLU A 98 11.42 9.09 -3.16
C GLU A 98 10.77 10.47 -3.05
N LYS A 99 11.46 11.40 -2.39
CA LYS A 99 10.99 12.78 -2.16
C LYS A 99 12.02 13.78 -2.66
N ALA A 100 11.56 15.01 -2.84
CA ALA A 100 12.33 16.17 -3.28
C ALA A 100 13.05 15.98 -4.63
N THR A 101 12.52 15.10 -5.49
CA THR A 101 13.02 14.91 -6.86
C THR A 101 11.85 14.94 -7.84
N ARG A 102 12.16 15.25 -9.10
CA ARG A 102 11.21 15.15 -10.21
C ARG A 102 10.61 13.75 -10.32
N HIS A 103 11.45 12.72 -10.21
CA HIS A 103 11.01 11.33 -10.31
C HIS A 103 10.11 10.93 -9.14
N GLY A 104 10.41 11.38 -7.91
CA GLY A 104 9.55 11.19 -6.75
C GLY A 104 8.17 11.82 -6.92
N LEU A 105 8.10 13.04 -7.48
CA LEU A 105 6.83 13.70 -7.80
C LEU A 105 6.02 12.95 -8.86
N ILE A 106 6.67 12.53 -9.96
CA ILE A 106 6.03 11.74 -11.02
C ILE A 106 5.48 10.45 -10.44
N ARG A 107 6.31 9.69 -9.72
CA ARG A 107 5.96 8.40 -9.13
C ARG A 107 4.81 8.52 -8.11
N ALA A 108 4.80 9.56 -7.28
CA ALA A 108 3.73 9.79 -6.31
C ALA A 108 2.38 9.98 -7.01
N LEU A 109 2.35 10.80 -8.07
CA LEU A 109 1.14 11.04 -8.86
C LEU A 109 0.72 9.83 -9.68
N GLU A 110 1.67 9.04 -10.22
CA GLU A 110 1.37 7.79 -10.91
C GLU A 110 0.79 6.73 -9.98
N ILE A 111 1.34 6.57 -8.77
CA ILE A 111 0.81 5.63 -7.78
C ILE A 111 -0.61 6.04 -7.36
N LEU A 112 -0.84 7.35 -7.18
CA LEU A 112 -2.14 7.86 -6.77
C LEU A 112 -3.18 7.73 -7.89
N THR A 113 -2.84 8.14 -9.11
CA THR A 113 -3.81 8.36 -10.20
C THR A 113 -3.78 7.30 -11.29
N GLY A 114 -2.74 6.46 -11.33
CA GLY A 114 -2.48 5.53 -12.42
C GLY A 114 -2.02 6.21 -13.72
N ARG A 115 -1.75 7.53 -13.70
CA ARG A 115 -1.41 8.32 -14.89
C ARG A 115 -0.14 9.12 -14.66
N THR A 116 0.76 9.07 -15.65
CA THR A 116 1.98 9.87 -15.67
C THR A 116 1.64 11.35 -15.81
N PRO A 117 1.99 12.21 -14.83
CA PRO A 117 1.81 13.65 -14.95
C PRO A 117 2.79 14.23 -15.98
N TRP A 118 2.45 15.38 -16.55
CA TRP A 118 3.41 16.18 -17.32
C TRP A 118 4.08 17.19 -16.39
N VAL A 119 5.40 17.20 -16.33
CA VAL A 119 6.19 18.07 -15.45
C VAL A 119 7.13 18.93 -16.29
N PHE A 120 7.26 20.19 -15.95
CA PHE A 120 8.13 21.16 -16.62
C PHE A 120 8.90 22.01 -15.61
N GLU A 121 10.22 22.04 -15.74
CA GLU A 121 11.15 22.81 -14.92
C GLU A 121 11.85 23.89 -15.78
N PRO A 122 11.59 25.19 -15.58
CA PRO A 122 12.13 26.27 -16.41
C PRO A 122 13.66 26.37 -16.41
N ALA A 123 14.33 25.82 -15.40
CA ALA A 123 15.79 25.81 -15.27
C ALA A 123 16.43 24.52 -15.82
N ARG A 124 15.64 23.55 -16.31
CA ARG A 124 16.13 22.24 -16.78
C ARG A 124 16.30 22.25 -18.31
N PRO A 125 17.53 22.16 -18.86
CA PRO A 125 17.75 22.16 -20.31
C PRO A 125 17.03 21.03 -21.06
N ALA A 126 16.77 19.90 -20.40
CA ALA A 126 16.01 18.81 -21.02
C ALA A 126 14.52 19.15 -21.24
N ASP A 127 13.98 20.11 -20.49
CA ASP A 127 12.59 20.58 -20.60
C ASP A 127 12.47 21.80 -21.52
N THR A 128 13.57 22.55 -21.68
CA THR A 128 13.60 23.82 -22.41
C THR A 128 14.38 23.77 -23.72
N GLY A 129 15.11 22.67 -23.94
CA GLY A 129 15.95 22.37 -25.09
C GLY A 129 17.32 23.07 -25.08
N ALA A 130 18.19 22.62 -25.99
CA ALA A 130 19.55 23.12 -26.16
C ALA A 130 20.00 23.08 -27.63
N TYR A 131 21.05 23.81 -27.98
CA TYR A 131 21.64 23.73 -29.31
C TYR A 131 22.07 22.29 -29.64
N GLY A 132 21.76 21.84 -30.86
CA GLY A 132 22.07 20.48 -31.32
C GLY A 132 21.15 19.40 -30.76
N THR A 133 20.07 19.77 -30.07
CA THR A 133 19.04 18.83 -29.58
C THR A 133 17.74 18.99 -30.37
N ASN A 134 17.14 17.88 -30.81
CA ASN A 134 15.85 17.88 -31.51
C ASN A 134 14.65 17.84 -30.52
N THR A 135 14.74 18.53 -29.39
CA THR A 135 13.75 18.47 -28.30
C THR A 135 12.82 19.68 -28.24
N MET A 136 13.10 20.74 -29.02
CA MET A 136 12.32 21.98 -29.03
C MET A 136 12.13 22.52 -30.46
N GLY A 137 10.98 23.15 -30.72
CA GLY A 137 10.66 23.76 -32.01
C GLY A 137 9.56 24.82 -31.88
N TYR A 138 9.78 26.00 -32.46
CA TYR A 138 8.84 27.12 -32.37
C TYR A 138 7.44 26.72 -32.86
N GLY A 139 6.44 26.83 -31.99
CA GLY A 139 5.04 26.48 -32.30
C GLY A 139 4.76 24.98 -32.45
N VAL A 140 5.72 24.10 -32.15
CA VAL A 140 5.59 22.64 -32.35
C VAL A 140 5.82 21.85 -31.08
N ALA A 141 6.93 22.09 -30.37
CA ALA A 141 7.33 21.29 -29.21
C ALA A 141 8.28 22.02 -28.25
N GLY A 142 8.32 21.57 -27.00
CA GLY A 142 9.14 22.15 -25.94
C GLY A 142 8.47 23.34 -25.25
N ALA A 143 9.21 23.96 -24.32
CA ALA A 143 8.76 25.13 -23.58
C ALA A 143 9.93 26.10 -23.34
N TYR A 144 9.63 27.38 -23.15
CA TYR A 144 10.66 28.39 -22.89
C TYR A 144 11.09 28.36 -21.43
N GLY A 145 12.40 28.21 -21.21
CA GLY A 145 13.00 28.29 -19.89
C GLY A 145 13.10 29.73 -19.36
N SER A 146 13.28 29.87 -18.05
CA SER A 146 13.56 31.15 -17.42
C SER A 146 14.39 30.95 -16.16
N LEU A 147 15.55 31.61 -16.09
CA LEU A 147 16.37 31.68 -14.88
C LEU A 147 15.80 32.63 -13.82
N GLN A 148 14.77 33.42 -14.18
CA GLN A 148 14.04 34.29 -13.24
C GLN A 148 12.96 33.53 -12.44
N LEU A 149 12.76 32.24 -12.72
CA LEU A 149 11.84 31.37 -11.99
C LEU A 149 12.62 30.29 -11.19
N PRO A 150 13.54 30.68 -10.28
CA PRO A 150 14.26 29.69 -9.49
C PRO A 150 13.30 28.96 -8.54
N PHE A 151 13.57 27.68 -8.29
CA PHE A 151 12.78 26.84 -7.39
C PHE A 151 11.30 26.71 -7.76
N GLN A 152 10.96 26.83 -9.05
CA GLN A 152 9.61 26.62 -9.56
C GLN A 152 9.54 25.47 -10.54
N ALA A 153 8.43 24.74 -10.52
CA ALA A 153 8.07 23.77 -11.54
C ALA A 153 6.57 23.87 -11.86
N PHE A 154 6.20 23.41 -13.05
CA PHE A 154 4.83 23.37 -13.54
C PHE A 154 4.43 21.91 -13.74
N VAL A 155 3.26 21.54 -13.24
CA VAL A 155 2.75 20.17 -13.26
C VAL A 155 1.35 20.17 -13.84
N VAL A 156 1.12 19.32 -14.83
CA VAL A 156 -0.22 18.89 -15.21
C VAL A 156 -0.42 17.51 -14.59
N ALA A 157 -1.24 17.48 -13.54
CA ALA A 157 -1.68 16.25 -12.91
C ALA A 157 -3.00 15.79 -13.54
N TYR A 158 -3.24 14.48 -13.55
CA TYR A 158 -4.43 13.91 -14.16
C TYR A 158 -5.29 13.22 -13.11
N ARG A 159 -6.60 13.37 -13.20
CA ARG A 159 -7.53 12.54 -12.44
C ARG A 159 -7.41 11.08 -12.91
N PRO A 160 -7.60 10.10 -12.01
CA PRO A 160 -7.59 8.70 -12.40
C PRO A 160 -8.61 8.44 -13.51
N THR A 161 -8.27 7.55 -14.42
CA THR A 161 -9.28 6.93 -15.29
C THR A 161 -10.22 6.11 -14.41
N GLY A 162 -11.46 6.58 -14.28
CA GLY A 162 -12.47 5.97 -13.42
C GLY A 162 -12.72 4.50 -13.80
N GLN A 163 -12.93 3.65 -12.78
CA GLN A 163 -13.34 2.25 -12.95
C GLN A 163 -14.88 2.10 -13.06
N GLY A 164 -15.61 3.22 -13.17
CA GLY A 164 -17.06 3.26 -13.04
C GLY A 164 -17.53 3.09 -11.60
N ILE A 165 -18.84 2.97 -11.41
CA ILE A 165 -19.46 2.58 -10.15
C ILE A 165 -19.68 1.06 -10.21
N PRO A 166 -19.20 0.27 -9.24
CA PRO A 166 -19.38 -1.17 -9.26
C PRO A 166 -20.85 -1.55 -9.37
N PHE A 167 -21.15 -2.54 -10.22
CA PHE A 167 -22.50 -3.08 -10.45
C PHE A 167 -23.52 -2.08 -10.99
N ILE A 168 -23.07 -0.90 -11.47
CA ILE A 168 -23.92 0.08 -12.14
C ILE A 168 -23.53 0.18 -13.60
N ALA A 169 -24.54 0.05 -14.46
CA ALA A 169 -24.38 0.09 -15.90
C ALA A 169 -23.94 1.47 -16.38
N GLY A 170 -22.92 1.51 -17.24
CA GLY A 170 -22.46 2.74 -17.89
C GLY A 170 -23.38 3.18 -19.02
N TYR A 171 -23.12 4.38 -19.57
CA TYR A 171 -23.84 4.84 -20.74
C TYR A 171 -23.58 3.92 -21.95
N GLY A 172 -24.65 3.45 -22.60
CA GLY A 172 -24.57 2.52 -23.74
C GLY A 172 -24.54 1.03 -23.36
N ASP A 173 -24.67 0.70 -22.07
CA ASP A 173 -24.73 -0.68 -21.58
C ASP A 173 -26.18 -1.24 -21.58
N PRO A 174 -26.41 -2.50 -21.99
CA PRO A 174 -27.76 -3.06 -22.14
C PRO A 174 -28.49 -3.36 -20.83
N HIS A 175 -27.84 -3.29 -19.65
CA HIS A 175 -28.46 -3.58 -18.35
C HIS A 175 -29.44 -2.49 -17.85
N GLY A 176 -29.81 -1.53 -18.71
CA GLY A 176 -30.93 -0.59 -18.53
C GLY A 176 -32.07 -0.76 -19.53
N ALA A 177 -32.03 -1.77 -20.40
CA ALA A 177 -33.02 -2.00 -21.44
C ALA A 177 -34.29 -2.71 -20.91
N TYR A 178 -35.41 -2.53 -21.60
CA TYR A 178 -36.66 -3.25 -21.32
C TYR A 178 -36.43 -4.77 -21.33
N GLY A 179 -36.92 -5.46 -20.29
CA GLY A 179 -36.83 -6.92 -20.17
C GLY A 179 -35.48 -7.46 -19.62
N THR A 180 -34.56 -6.59 -19.22
CA THR A 180 -33.27 -6.96 -18.59
C THR A 180 -33.29 -6.61 -17.10
N ALA A 181 -32.61 -7.39 -16.26
CA ALA A 181 -32.43 -7.04 -14.85
C ALA A 181 -31.68 -5.71 -14.74
N SER A 182 -32.30 -4.74 -14.06
CA SER A 182 -31.81 -3.36 -14.00
C SER A 182 -30.55 -3.23 -13.14
N GLN A 183 -29.50 -2.66 -13.72
CA GLN A 183 -28.32 -2.15 -13.00
C GLN A 183 -28.17 -0.63 -13.19
N ILE A 184 -29.27 0.08 -13.47
CA ILE A 184 -29.26 1.54 -13.62
C ILE A 184 -29.60 2.22 -12.29
N GLU A 185 -28.80 3.23 -11.93
CA GLU A 185 -29.02 4.08 -10.75
C GLU A 185 -28.61 5.52 -11.07
N TYR A 186 -29.20 6.49 -10.36
CA TYR A 186 -28.67 7.85 -10.34
C TYR A 186 -27.30 7.87 -9.65
N ALA A 187 -26.25 7.91 -10.46
CA ALA A 187 -24.87 7.95 -10.00
C ALA A 187 -24.60 9.21 -9.15
N ASN A 188 -23.94 9.02 -8.01
CA ASN A 188 -23.33 10.07 -7.20
C ASN A 188 -21.81 9.78 -7.09
N PRO A 189 -20.92 10.78 -7.13
CA PRO A 189 -19.50 10.60 -6.79
C PRO A 189 -19.22 9.79 -5.52
N SER A 190 -20.10 9.81 -4.52
CA SER A 190 -19.99 9.00 -3.30
C SER A 190 -20.08 7.48 -3.54
N LEU A 191 -20.64 7.06 -4.67
CA LEU A 191 -20.74 5.65 -5.08
C LEU A 191 -19.44 5.14 -5.73
N VAL A 192 -18.51 6.03 -6.06
CA VAL A 192 -17.18 5.66 -6.57
C VAL A 192 -16.30 5.27 -5.40
N LEU A 193 -16.09 3.97 -5.23
CA LEU A 193 -15.20 3.45 -4.18
C LEU A 193 -13.74 3.84 -4.45
N GLY A 194 -13.10 4.48 -3.47
CA GLY A 194 -11.68 4.85 -3.54
C GLY A 194 -11.36 5.99 -4.51
N ALA A 195 -12.31 6.92 -4.73
CA ALA A 195 -12.10 8.08 -5.59
C ALA A 195 -10.92 8.94 -5.09
N VAL A 196 -9.98 9.23 -5.99
CA VAL A 196 -8.93 10.23 -5.76
C VAL A 196 -9.51 11.60 -6.06
N THR A 197 -9.47 12.48 -5.06
CA THR A 197 -9.92 13.87 -5.17
C THR A 197 -8.78 14.77 -5.66
N ASP A 198 -9.13 15.97 -6.13
CA ASP A 198 -8.14 17.00 -6.47
C ASP A 198 -7.30 17.37 -5.22
N ALA A 199 -7.91 17.35 -4.02
CA ALA A 199 -7.19 17.58 -2.78
C ALA A 199 -6.13 16.52 -2.49
N ASP A 200 -6.39 15.24 -2.82
CA ASP A 200 -5.41 14.17 -2.69
C ASP A 200 -4.21 14.39 -3.63
N ILE A 201 -4.46 14.90 -4.84
CA ILE A 201 -3.40 15.25 -5.80
C ILE A 201 -2.51 16.36 -5.23
N TYR A 202 -3.10 17.44 -4.71
CA TYR A 202 -2.33 18.51 -4.07
C TYR A 202 -1.55 18.03 -2.85
N ALA A 203 -2.18 17.22 -1.99
CA ALA A 203 -1.54 16.65 -0.81
C ALA A 203 -0.36 15.72 -1.19
N ALA A 204 -0.50 14.93 -2.25
CA ALA A 204 0.59 14.09 -2.76
C ALA A 204 1.77 14.92 -3.26
N ILE A 205 1.52 16.01 -4.00
CA ILE A 205 2.56 16.93 -4.45
C ILE A 205 3.27 17.58 -3.26
N ASP A 206 2.51 18.12 -2.30
CA ASP A 206 3.06 18.75 -1.11
C ASP A 206 3.85 17.78 -0.23
N GLY A 207 3.43 16.51 -0.17
CA GLY A 207 4.11 15.46 0.60
C GLY A 207 5.46 15.03 0.05
N VAL A 208 5.76 15.35 -1.22
CA VAL A 208 7.00 14.93 -1.91
C VAL A 208 7.81 16.08 -2.49
N LYS A 209 7.28 17.31 -2.61
CA LYS A 209 8.04 18.43 -3.17
C LYS A 209 9.22 18.84 -2.26
N PRO A 210 10.31 19.41 -2.83
CA PRO A 210 11.34 20.04 -2.02
C PRO A 210 10.79 21.25 -1.26
N VAL A 211 11.25 21.45 -0.02
CA VAL A 211 10.90 22.64 0.78
C VAL A 211 11.41 23.91 0.08
N GLY A 212 10.64 24.99 0.13
CA GLY A 212 11.01 26.27 -0.48
C GLY A 212 10.81 26.33 -1.99
N THR A 213 10.14 25.34 -2.59
CA THR A 213 9.77 25.34 -4.01
C THR A 213 8.30 25.65 -4.22
N ILE A 214 7.98 26.20 -5.40
CA ILE A 214 6.60 26.42 -5.85
C ILE A 214 6.31 25.43 -6.98
N ILE A 215 5.28 24.60 -6.80
CA ILE A 215 4.81 23.66 -7.82
C ILE A 215 3.46 24.14 -8.33
N TRP A 216 3.46 24.84 -9.46
CA TRP A 216 2.23 25.30 -10.11
C TRP A 216 1.51 24.12 -10.72
N THR A 217 0.32 23.80 -10.24
CA THR A 217 -0.39 22.58 -10.62
C THR A 217 -1.68 22.89 -11.34
N ARG A 218 -1.88 22.25 -12.50
CA ARG A 218 -3.16 22.19 -13.21
C ARG A 218 -3.67 20.75 -13.16
N VAL A 219 -4.86 20.55 -12.61
CA VAL A 219 -5.53 19.23 -12.63
C VAL A 219 -6.38 19.10 -13.90
N SER A 220 -6.19 18.00 -14.64
CA SER A 220 -6.89 17.70 -15.89
C SER A 220 -7.53 16.31 -15.85
N SER A 221 -8.31 15.98 -16.87
CA SER A 221 -9.02 14.69 -17.01
C SER A 221 -8.42 13.81 -18.09
#